data_AF-A0A957J1D8-F1
#
_entry.id   AF-A0A957J1D8-F1
#
_cell.length_a   1.000
_cell.length_b   1.000
_cell.length_c   1.000
_cell.angle_alpha   90.00
_cell.angle_beta   90.00
_cell.angle_gamma   90.00
#
_symmetry.space_group_name_H-M   'P 1'
#
loop_
_entity.id
_entity.type
_entity.pdbx_description
1 polymer ?
#
loop_
_entity_poly.entity_id
_entity_poly.type
_entity_poly.pdbx_seq_one_letter_code
_entity_poly.pdbx_strand_id
1 'polypeptide(L)'
;MKDIWLLDESLRIRIYYDCDDCNFPDNICVSLTESCPDDEKLLLADETNLYITPEQANELAMALIKAARASMGHEEESTSP
;
A
#
# COMPACT_ATOMS: atom_id res chain seq x y z
N MET A 1 0.21 -6.81 12.18
CA MET A 1 -0.19 -6.74 10.76
C MET A 1 -1.63 -6.29 10.71
N LYS A 2 -1.98 -5.36 9.82
CA LYS A 2 -3.34 -4.84 9.64
C LYS A 2 -3.73 -5.07 8.20
N ASP A 3 -4.89 -5.67 8.00
CA ASP A 3 -5.49 -5.84 6.67
C ASP A 3 -6.26 -4.58 6.31
N ILE A 4 -6.07 -4.09 5.10
CA ILE A 4 -6.82 -2.96 4.53
C ILE A 4 -7.69 -3.53 3.41
N TRP A 5 -8.99 -3.33 3.53
CA TRP A 5 -9.98 -3.78 2.54
C TRP A 5 -10.45 -2.58 1.72
N LEU A 6 -10.41 -2.71 0.41
CA LEU A 6 -10.82 -1.72 -0.59
C LEU A 6 -11.84 -2.36 -1.56
N LEU A 7 -12.45 -1.52 -2.42
CA LEU A 7 -13.37 -1.96 -3.47
C LEU A 7 -14.48 -2.88 -2.95
N ASP A 8 -15.24 -2.42 -1.95
CA ASP A 8 -16.31 -3.20 -1.32
C ASP A 8 -15.84 -4.58 -0.81
N GLU A 9 -14.66 -4.59 -0.16
CA GLU A 9 -14.02 -5.79 0.40
C GLU A 9 -13.56 -6.82 -0.64
N SER A 10 -13.61 -6.50 -1.93
CA SER A 10 -13.10 -7.39 -2.98
C SER A 10 -11.57 -7.34 -3.12
N LEU A 11 -10.91 -6.28 -2.64
CA LEU A 11 -9.45 -6.16 -2.67
C LEU A 11 -8.88 -6.04 -1.26
N ARG A 12 -8.03 -6.99 -0.87
CA ARG A 12 -7.27 -6.97 0.39
C ARG A 12 -5.83 -6.55 0.14
N ILE A 13 -5.34 -5.61 0.95
CA ILE A 13 -3.93 -5.20 1.00
C ILE A 13 -3.35 -5.52 2.37
N ARG A 14 -2.19 -6.19 2.39
CA ARG A 14 -1.38 -6.46 3.59
C ARG A 14 0.00 -5.86 3.40
N ILE A 15 0.47 -5.08 4.38
CA ILE A 15 1.81 -4.48 4.37
C ILE A 15 2.57 -4.98 5.59
N TYR A 16 3.73 -5.60 5.38
CA TYR A 16 4.53 -6.17 6.45
C TYR A 16 6.02 -6.23 6.08
N TYR A 17 6.87 -6.22 7.11
CA TYR A 17 8.27 -6.58 6.97
C TYR A 17 8.37 -8.09 6.83
N ASP A 18 9.00 -8.54 5.74
CA ASP A 18 9.22 -9.95 5.46
C ASP A 18 10.55 -10.37 6.07
N CYS A 19 10.50 -11.20 7.13
CA CYS A 19 11.69 -11.65 7.81
C CYS A 19 12.51 -12.64 6.98
N ASP A 20 11.89 -13.34 6.04
CA ASP A 20 12.57 -14.30 5.18
C ASP A 20 13.43 -13.56 4.14
N ASP A 21 13.02 -12.35 3.76
CA ASP A 21 13.76 -11.43 2.87
C ASP A 21 14.60 -10.38 3.60
N CYS A 22 14.90 -10.57 4.89
CA CYS A 22 15.69 -9.63 5.69
C CYS A 22 17.10 -9.33 5.15
N ASN A 23 17.62 -10.20 4.28
CA ASN A 23 18.93 -10.03 3.65
C ASN A 23 18.90 -9.13 2.40
N PHE A 24 17.70 -8.78 1.93
CA PHE A 24 17.50 -7.90 0.79
C PHE A 24 17.09 -6.50 1.27
N PRO A 25 17.49 -5.45 0.52
CA PRO A 25 17.13 -4.08 0.87
C PRO A 25 15.63 -3.80 0.70
N ASP A 26 14.94 -4.57 -0.14
CA ASP A 26 13.51 -4.55 -0.42
C ASP A 26 12.75 -5.60 0.41
N ASN A 27 12.84 -5.47 1.73
CA ASN A 27 12.30 -6.45 2.69
C ASN A 27 10.91 -6.08 3.24
N ILE A 28 10.20 -5.17 2.57
CA ILE A 28 8.82 -4.83 2.91
C ILE A 28 7.92 -5.34 1.79
N CYS A 29 7.02 -6.26 2.12
CA CYS A 29 6.04 -6.80 1.19
C CYS A 29 4.72 -6.03 1.29
N VAL A 30 4.22 -5.61 0.13
CA VAL A 30 2.83 -5.18 -0.09
C VAL A 30 2.13 -6.30 -0.87
N SER A 31 1.33 -7.09 -0.16
CA SER A 31 0.57 -8.22 -0.71
C SER A 31 -0.86 -7.76 -1.03
N LEU A 32 -1.27 -7.95 -2.27
CA LEU A 32 -2.61 -7.68 -2.77
C LEU A 32 -3.30 -9.00 -3.12
N THR A 33 -4.52 -9.20 -2.63
CA THR A 33 -5.34 -10.38 -2.91
C THR A 33 -6.73 -9.94 -3.34
N GLU A 34 -7.21 -10.45 -4.47
CA GLU A 34 -8.56 -10.19 -4.98
C GLU A 34 -9.49 -11.36 -4.64
N SER A 35 -10.61 -11.06 -3.98
CA SER A 35 -11.63 -12.03 -3.56
C SER A 35 -12.89 -11.93 -4.43
N CYS A 36 -12.70 -11.71 -5.73
CA CYS A 36 -13.75 -11.59 -6.74
C CYS A 36 -13.57 -12.63 -7.86
N PRO A 37 -14.58 -12.83 -8.73
CA PRO A 37 -14.47 -13.63 -9.94
C PRO A 37 -13.32 -13.20 -10.86
N ASP A 38 -12.75 -14.13 -11.63
CA ASP A 38 -11.57 -13.89 -12.47
C ASP A 38 -11.78 -12.80 -13.53
N ASP A 39 -13.00 -12.65 -14.03
CA ASP A 39 -13.38 -11.61 -15.01
C ASP A 39 -13.51 -10.22 -14.40
N GLU A 40 -13.53 -10.11 -13.08
CA GLU A 40 -13.56 -8.85 -12.32
C GLU A 40 -12.19 -8.46 -11.75
N LYS A 41 -11.21 -9.39 -11.75
CA LYS A 41 -9.86 -9.13 -11.22
C LYS A 41 -9.14 -8.02 -11.99
N LEU A 42 -8.63 -7.04 -11.27
CA LEU A 42 -7.81 -5.96 -11.80
C LEU A 42 -6.37 -6.41 -12.06
N LEU A 43 -5.83 -7.28 -11.19
CA LEU A 43 -4.44 -7.74 -11.26
C LEU A 43 -4.28 -8.99 -12.12
N LEU A 44 -5.39 -9.65 -12.47
CA LEU A 44 -5.43 -10.92 -13.23
C LEU A 44 -4.56 -12.02 -12.59
N ALA A 45 -4.39 -11.95 -11.26
CA ALA A 45 -3.59 -12.86 -10.46
C ALA A 45 -4.29 -13.12 -9.12
N ASP A 46 -4.09 -14.30 -8.54
CA ASP A 46 -4.68 -14.65 -7.24
C ASP A 46 -4.04 -13.85 -6.09
N GLU A 47 -2.73 -13.64 -6.16
CA GLU A 47 -1.97 -12.80 -5.24
C GLU A 47 -0.88 -12.07 -6.01
N THR A 48 -0.72 -10.77 -5.72
CA THR A 48 0.38 -9.96 -6.24
C THR A 48 1.17 -9.41 -5.06
N ASN A 49 2.47 -9.71 -5.03
CA ASN A 49 3.39 -9.22 -4.01
C ASN A 49 4.34 -8.19 -4.63
N LEU A 50 4.40 -7.02 -4.02
CA LEU A 50 5.37 -5.97 -4.34
C LEU A 50 6.35 -5.86 -3.18
N TYR A 51 7.63 -6.09 -3.46
CA TYR A 51 8.71 -5.89 -2.50
C TYR A 51 9.32 -4.51 -2.72
N ILE A 52 9.44 -3.75 -1.63
CA ILE A 52 9.92 -2.36 -1.66
C ILE A 52 10.92 -2.10 -0.53
N THR A 53 11.80 -1.14 -0.74
CA THR A 53 12.75 -0.70 0.29
C THR A 53 12.05 0.15 1.36
N PRO A 54 12.65 0.30 2.56
CA PRO A 54 12.16 1.22 3.58
C PRO A 54 11.97 2.65 3.08
N GLU A 55 12.85 3.16 2.21
CA GLU A 55 12.73 4.49 1.62
C GLU A 55 11.47 4.59 0.75
N GLN A 56 11.26 3.63 -0.15
CA GLN A 56 10.08 3.58 -1.02
C GLN A 56 8.78 3.44 -0.22
N ALA A 57 8.79 2.64 0.84
CA ALA A 57 7.64 2.48 1.73
C ALA A 57 7.25 3.82 2.39
N ASN A 58 8.24 4.58 2.86
CA ASN A 58 8.01 5.91 3.43
C ASN A 58 7.48 6.89 2.37
N GLU A 59 8.04 6.90 1.16
CA GLU A 59 7.58 7.74 0.06
C GLU A 59 6.11 7.46 -0.29
N LEU A 60 5.72 6.19 -0.43
CA LEU A 60 4.34 5.79 -0.68
C LEU A 60 3.40 6.22 0.46
N ALA A 61 3.82 6.02 1.72
CA ALA A 61 3.02 6.43 2.88
C ALA A 61 2.79 7.94 2.90
N MET A 62 3.82 8.75 2.65
CA MET A 62 3.71 10.20 2.59
C MET A 62 2.80 10.66 1.44
N ALA A 63 2.92 10.05 0.26
CA ALA A 63 2.08 10.35 -0.88
C ALA A 63 0.60 10.09 -0.58
N LEU A 64 0.29 8.94 0.02
CA LEU A 64 -1.08 8.58 0.44
C LEU A 64 -1.62 9.55 1.50
N ILE A 65 -0.82 9.89 2.52
CA ILE A 65 -1.22 10.84 3.57
C ILE A 65 -1.50 12.22 2.96
N LYS A 66 -0.63 12.70 2.08
CA LYS A 66 -0.79 13.99 1.40
C LYS A 66 -2.07 14.03 0.57
N ALA A 67 -2.33 12.99 -0.23
CA ALA A 67 -3.56 12.88 -1.01
C ALA A 67 -4.81 12.85 -0.11
N ALA A 68 -4.77 12.09 0.98
CA ALA A 68 -5.87 12.01 1.94
C ALA A 68 -6.16 13.38 2.58
N ARG A 69 -5.13 14.10 3.06
CA ARG A 69 -5.28 15.44 3.65
C ARG A 69 -5.88 16.44 2.66
N ALA A 70 -5.39 16.45 1.42
CA ALA A 70 -5.91 17.30 0.37
C ALA A 70 -7.40 17.00 0.09
N SER A 71 -7.80 15.73 0.07
CA SER A 71 -9.20 15.34 -0.15
C SER A 71 -10.15 15.78 0.97
N MET A 72 -9.63 15.97 2.18
CA MET A 72 -10.40 16.42 3.35
C MET A 72 -10.43 17.96 3.52
N GLY A 73 -9.83 18.72 2.60
CA GLY A 73 -9.81 20.18 2.65
C GLY A 73 -8.87 20.77 3.72
N HIS A 74 -7.91 19.99 4.23
CA HIS A 74 -6.86 20.53 5.10
C HIS A 74 -5.68 21.00 4.23
N GLU A 75 -5.73 22.25 3.78
CA GLU A 75 -4.55 22.97 3.33
C GLU A 75 -3.69 23.28 4.57
N GLU A 76 -2.51 22.65 4.69
CA GLU A 76 -1.50 23.13 5.64
C GLU A 76 -0.96 24.46 5.11
N GLU A 77 -1.58 25.56 5.54
CA GLU A 77 -0.89 26.83 5.66
C GLU A 77 0.31 26.66 6.61
N SER A 78 1.46 27.20 6.20
CA SER A 78 2.63 27.55 7.03
C SER A 78 3.68 26.45 7.24
N THR A 79 4.78 26.54 6.48
CA THR A 79 6.04 27.10 7.03
C THR A 79 6.89 27.65 5.88
N SER A 80 6.83 28.97 5.71
CA SER A 80 7.96 29.75 5.17
C SER A 80 8.95 30.04 6.30
N PRO A 81 10.25 30.21 5.99
CA PRO A 81 11.35 30.23 6.96
C PRO A 81 11.37 31.44 7.91
#